data_AF-A0A4U1FH93-F1
#
_entry.id   AF-A0A4U1FH93-F1
#
_cell.length_a   1.000
_cell.length_b   1.000
_cell.length_c   1.000
_cell.angle_alpha   90.00
_cell.angle_beta   90.00
_cell.angle_gamma   90.00
#
_symmetry.space_group_name_H-M   'P 1'
#
loop_
_entity.id
_entity.type
_entity.pdbx_description
1 polymer ?
#
loop_
_entity_poly.entity_id
_entity_poly.type
_entity_poly.pdbx_seq_one_letter_code
_entity_poly.pdbx_strand_id
1 'polypeptide(L)'
;MPEAPAAESRGEKLVRVRVPVPVPLRRRLRLEEGRVGRAGPPPLYIAALSQLKMNYMPGTASLIEDIDKKHLVLLRDGRTLIGFLRSIDQFANLVLHQTVERIHVGKKYGDIPRGIFVVRGENVVLLGEIDLEKESDTPLQQVSIEEILEEQRVEQQTKLEAEKLKVQALKDRGLSIPRADTLDEY
;
A
#
# COMPACT_ATOMS: atom_id res chain seq x y z
N MET A 1 -32.24 18.41 33.66
CA MET A 1 -32.14 17.67 32.39
C MET A 1 -30.91 18.19 31.67
N PRO A 2 -29.72 17.58 31.85
CA PRO A 2 -28.52 18.02 31.14
C PRO A 2 -28.40 17.31 29.79
N GLU A 3 -28.14 18.11 28.77
CA GLU A 3 -27.96 17.75 27.36
C GLU A 3 -26.59 17.09 27.18
N ALA A 4 -26.56 15.90 26.57
CA ALA A 4 -25.35 15.12 26.35
C ALA A 4 -24.61 15.61 25.08
N PRO A 5 -23.26 15.69 25.08
CA PRO A 5 -22.50 16.13 23.92
C PRO A 5 -22.42 15.04 22.83
N ALA A 6 -22.53 15.48 21.58
CA ALA A 6 -22.48 14.68 20.38
C ALA A 6 -21.18 13.87 20.24
N ALA A 7 -21.32 12.57 19.95
CA ALA A 7 -20.23 11.67 19.67
C ALA A 7 -19.64 11.95 18.28
N GLU A 8 -18.42 12.49 18.26
CA GLU A 8 -17.62 12.70 17.07
C GLU A 8 -17.14 11.34 16.52
N SER A 9 -17.69 10.95 15.38
CA SER A 9 -17.41 9.68 14.73
C SER A 9 -15.98 9.67 14.17
N ARG A 10 -15.14 8.79 14.73
CA ARG A 10 -13.80 8.46 14.21
C ARG A 10 -13.89 8.03 12.75
N GLY A 11 -13.35 8.86 11.85
CA GLY A 11 -13.17 8.50 10.45
C GLY A 11 -12.04 7.48 10.30
N GLU A 12 -12.39 6.20 10.19
CA GLU A 12 -11.49 5.15 9.71
C GLU A 12 -11.18 5.41 8.22
N LYS A 13 -10.03 6.01 7.92
CA LYS A 13 -9.51 6.06 6.54
C LYS A 13 -8.88 4.71 6.20
N LEU A 14 -9.67 3.87 5.53
CA LEU A 14 -9.31 2.56 4.99
C LEU A 14 -8.32 2.72 3.83
N VAL A 15 -7.05 2.33 4.03
CA VAL A 15 -6.11 2.06 2.93
C VAL A 15 -6.69 0.90 2.13
N ARG A 16 -6.97 1.14 0.84
CA ARG A 16 -7.63 0.16 -0.02
C ARG A 16 -6.63 -0.91 -0.46
N VAL A 17 -6.38 -1.89 0.41
CA VAL A 17 -5.71 -3.14 0.03
C VAL A 17 -6.65 -3.87 -0.91
N ARG A 18 -6.30 -3.94 -2.20
CA ARG A 18 -7.05 -4.76 -3.16
C ARG A 18 -6.71 -6.24 -2.93
N VAL A 19 -7.56 -6.92 -2.15
CA VAL A 19 -7.70 -8.39 -2.24
C VAL A 19 -8.87 -8.67 -3.20
N PRO A 20 -8.67 -9.46 -4.27
CA PRO A 20 -9.74 -9.74 -5.21
C PRO A 20 -10.74 -10.72 -4.58
N VAL A 21 -11.88 -10.21 -4.15
CA VAL A 21 -13.06 -11.03 -3.85
C VAL A 21 -13.84 -11.26 -5.16
N PRO A 22 -14.06 -12.51 -5.59
CA PRO A 22 -14.91 -12.78 -6.73
C PRO A 22 -16.37 -12.51 -6.35
N VAL A 23 -17.00 -11.56 -7.05
CA VAL A 23 -18.42 -11.21 -6.85
C VAL A 23 -19.29 -12.27 -7.55
N PRO A 24 -20.23 -12.95 -6.87
CA PRO A 24 -21.12 -13.89 -7.54
C PRO A 24 -22.20 -13.13 -8.32
N LEU A 25 -22.27 -13.42 -9.62
CA LEU A 25 -23.26 -12.88 -10.53
C LEU A 25 -24.64 -13.51 -10.23
N ARG A 26 -25.58 -12.77 -9.62
CA ARG A 26 -27.00 -13.14 -9.63
C ARG A 26 -27.88 -12.02 -10.19
N ARG A 27 -28.51 -12.35 -11.33
CA ARG A 27 -29.52 -11.57 -12.06
C ARG A 27 -30.81 -11.39 -11.24
N ARG A 28 -31.47 -10.25 -11.44
CA ARG A 28 -32.91 -10.20 -11.75
C ARG A 28 -33.23 -8.91 -12.52
N LEU A 29 -33.38 -9.04 -13.85
CA LEU A 29 -34.05 -8.06 -14.69
C LEU A 29 -35.55 -8.17 -14.42
N ARG A 30 -36.18 -7.05 -14.05
CA ARG A 30 -37.64 -6.89 -14.02
C ARG A 30 -38.05 -6.37 -15.40
N LEU A 31 -38.90 -7.14 -16.07
CA LEU A 31 -39.53 -6.81 -17.35
C LEU A 31 -40.50 -5.64 -17.17
N GLU A 32 -40.45 -4.69 -18.11
CA GLU A 32 -41.60 -3.88 -18.53
C GLU A 32 -41.61 -3.92 -20.07
N GLU A 33 -42.73 -4.36 -20.63
CA GLU A 33 -42.95 -4.57 -22.06
C GLU A 33 -43.09 -3.23 -22.81
N GLY A 34 -42.56 -3.16 -24.03
CA GLY A 34 -42.80 -1.98 -24.88
C GLY A 34 -42.13 -2.00 -26.24
N ARG A 35 -42.86 -2.50 -27.24
CA ARG A 35 -42.73 -2.28 -28.70
C ARG A 35 -41.58 -2.93 -29.47
N VAL A 36 -42.04 -3.61 -30.53
CA VAL A 36 -41.32 -4.28 -31.60
C VAL A 36 -40.41 -3.33 -32.39
N GLY A 37 -39.12 -3.63 -32.41
CA GLY A 37 -38.16 -3.14 -33.38
C GLY A 37 -37.09 -4.22 -33.57
N ARG A 38 -36.95 -4.76 -34.78
CA ARG A 38 -35.99 -5.84 -35.09
C ARG A 38 -34.56 -5.32 -34.90
N ALA A 39 -33.89 -5.71 -33.82
CA ALA A 39 -32.45 -5.57 -33.67
C ALA A 39 -31.78 -6.82 -34.25
N GLY A 40 -31.02 -6.67 -35.34
CA GLY A 40 -30.09 -7.70 -35.80
C GLY A 40 -28.99 -7.96 -34.76
N PRO A 41 -28.24 -9.07 -34.87
CA PRO A 41 -27.12 -9.32 -33.96
C PRO A 41 -26.14 -8.12 -34.03
N PRO A 42 -25.62 -7.67 -32.89
CA PRO A 42 -24.67 -6.56 -32.88
C PRO A 42 -23.47 -6.91 -33.78
N PRO A 43 -22.94 -5.96 -34.56
CA PRO A 43 -21.79 -6.21 -35.42
C PRO A 43 -20.62 -6.73 -34.58
N LEU A 44 -19.98 -7.81 -35.04
CA LEU A 44 -18.87 -8.52 -34.38
C LEU A 44 -17.72 -7.59 -33.91
N TYR A 45 -17.62 -6.39 -34.49
CA TYR A 45 -16.67 -5.35 -34.12
C TYR A 45 -16.89 -4.81 -32.68
N ILE A 46 -18.13 -4.70 -32.21
CA ILE A 46 -18.41 -4.18 -30.85
C ILE A 46 -18.03 -5.21 -29.77
N ALA A 47 -18.18 -6.50 -30.06
CA ALA A 47 -17.71 -7.57 -29.17
C ALA A 47 -16.17 -7.65 -29.12
N ALA A 48 -15.51 -7.46 -30.28
CA ALA A 48 -14.05 -7.42 -30.37
C ALA A 48 -13.44 -6.22 -29.61
N LEU A 49 -14.10 -5.06 -29.59
CA LEU A 49 -13.65 -3.90 -28.82
C LEU A 49 -13.79 -4.05 -27.30
N SER A 50 -14.70 -4.91 -26.84
CA SER A 50 -14.80 -5.31 -25.42
C SER A 50 -13.68 -6.28 -25.00
N GLN A 51 -13.18 -7.08 -25.93
CA GLN A 51 -12.05 -8.00 -25.70
C GLN A 51 -10.69 -7.28 -25.59
N LEU A 52 -10.57 -6.06 -26.12
CA LEU A 52 -9.33 -5.28 -26.08
C LEU A 52 -9.04 -4.60 -24.74
N LYS A 53 -9.91 -4.77 -23.73
CA LYS A 53 -9.85 -3.98 -22.49
C LYS A 53 -9.84 -4.82 -21.23
N MET A 54 -9.11 -5.94 -21.20
CA MET A 54 -8.60 -6.57 -19.96
C MET A 54 -7.43 -7.50 -20.29
N ASN A 55 -6.34 -6.97 -20.85
CA ASN A 55 -5.10 -7.73 -20.94
C ASN A 55 -4.34 -7.60 -19.61
N TYR A 56 -4.94 -8.11 -18.52
CA TYR A 56 -4.26 -8.17 -17.23
C TYR A 56 -3.06 -9.10 -17.36
N MET A 57 -1.88 -8.52 -17.55
CA MET A 57 -0.66 -9.30 -17.61
C MET A 57 -0.30 -9.73 -16.18
N PRO A 58 -0.16 -11.04 -15.92
CA PRO A 58 0.11 -11.53 -14.58
C PRO A 58 1.53 -11.18 -14.10
N GLY A 59 1.70 -11.05 -12.80
CA GLY A 59 3.00 -10.83 -12.16
C GLY A 59 3.59 -9.46 -12.47
N THR A 60 4.91 -9.39 -12.65
CA THR A 60 5.67 -8.15 -12.86
C THR A 60 5.26 -7.39 -14.13
N ALA A 61 4.63 -8.07 -15.09
CA ALA A 61 4.17 -7.45 -16.33
C ALA A 61 3.02 -6.46 -16.11
N SER A 62 2.27 -6.54 -15.01
CA SER A 62 1.29 -5.52 -14.64
C SER A 62 1.94 -4.18 -14.28
N LEU A 63 3.16 -4.21 -13.75
CA LEU A 63 3.88 -3.02 -13.31
C LEU A 63 4.46 -2.20 -14.47
N ILE A 64 4.38 -2.69 -15.71
CA ILE A 64 4.77 -1.92 -16.90
C ILE A 64 3.85 -0.71 -17.06
N GLU A 65 2.57 -0.84 -16.67
CA GLU A 65 1.60 0.26 -16.69
C GLU A 65 1.86 1.33 -15.62
N ASP A 66 2.76 1.03 -14.67
CA ASP A 66 3.06 1.85 -13.51
C ASP A 66 4.34 2.71 -13.67
N ILE A 67 5.00 2.58 -14.81
CA ILE A 67 6.14 3.43 -15.19
C ILE A 67 5.70 4.90 -15.25
N ASP A 68 6.60 5.78 -14.82
CA ASP A 68 6.45 7.23 -14.72
C ASP A 68 5.37 7.73 -13.76
N LYS A 69 4.74 6.84 -12.99
CA LYS A 69 3.83 7.22 -11.89
C LYS A 69 4.54 7.26 -10.55
N LYS A 70 4.00 8.05 -9.64
CA LYS A 70 4.48 8.15 -8.26
C LYS A 70 4.03 6.93 -7.46
N HIS A 71 4.98 6.29 -6.79
CA HIS A 71 4.77 5.03 -6.07
C HIS A 71 5.29 5.12 -4.64
N LEU A 72 4.59 4.44 -3.74
CA LEU A 72 5.04 4.10 -2.39
C LEU A 72 5.58 2.66 -2.43
N VAL A 73 6.79 2.47 -1.93
CA VAL A 73 7.47 1.18 -1.83
C VAL A 73 7.81 0.92 -0.37
N LEU A 74 7.30 -0.18 0.20
CA LEU A 74 7.72 -0.66 1.51
C LEU A 74 8.83 -1.68 1.34
N LEU A 75 9.93 -1.47 2.08
CA LEU A 75 11.07 -2.38 2.10
C LEU A 75 11.00 -3.32 3.30
N ARG A 76 11.76 -4.43 3.24
CA ARG A 76 11.84 -5.42 4.33
C ARG A 76 12.46 -4.90 5.61
N ASP A 77 13.31 -3.89 5.52
CA ASP A 77 13.87 -3.18 6.68
C ASP A 77 12.87 -2.22 7.35
N GLY A 78 11.64 -2.15 6.83
CA GLY A 78 10.56 -1.30 7.35
C GLY A 78 10.60 0.15 6.83
N ARG A 79 11.53 0.49 5.92
CA ARG A 79 11.59 1.82 5.32
C ARG A 79 10.52 1.99 4.26
N THR A 80 9.96 3.20 4.19
CA THR A 80 9.00 3.60 3.16
C THR A 80 9.67 4.56 2.20
N LEU A 81 9.78 4.17 0.93
CA LEU A 81 10.27 5.04 -0.14
C LEU A 81 9.08 5.55 -0.97
N ILE A 82 9.14 6.80 -1.37
CA ILE A 82 8.16 7.43 -2.25
C ILE A 82 8.93 8.06 -3.41
N GLY A 83 8.60 7.72 -4.65
CA GLY A 83 9.30 8.26 -5.82
C GLY A 83 8.61 7.93 -7.12
N PHE A 84 9.15 8.43 -8.23
CA PHE A 84 8.66 8.10 -9.57
C PHE A 84 9.36 6.84 -10.07
N LEU A 85 8.57 5.85 -10.46
CA LEU A 85 9.09 4.60 -11.00
C LEU A 85 9.58 4.82 -12.43
N ARG A 86 10.88 4.64 -12.68
CA ARG A 86 11.47 4.85 -14.03
C ARG A 86 11.69 3.57 -14.79
N SER A 87 12.01 2.49 -14.09
CA SER A 87 12.27 1.20 -14.71
C SER A 87 12.02 0.08 -13.72
N ILE A 88 11.61 -1.05 -14.27
CA ILE A 88 11.37 -2.32 -13.59
C ILE A 88 11.95 -3.43 -14.46
N ASP A 89 12.51 -4.45 -13.82
CA ASP A 89 12.82 -5.71 -14.47
C ASP A 89 11.88 -6.83 -14.03
N GLN A 90 12.00 -8.00 -14.66
CA GLN A 90 11.19 -9.18 -14.36
C GLN A 90 11.33 -9.70 -12.91
N PHE A 91 12.41 -9.33 -12.21
CA PHE A 91 12.68 -9.68 -10.82
C PHE A 91 12.19 -8.60 -9.84
N ALA A 92 11.47 -7.59 -10.34
CA ALA A 92 11.00 -6.43 -9.59
C ALA A 92 12.13 -5.56 -8.99
N ASN A 93 13.32 -5.55 -9.60
CA ASN A 93 14.31 -4.51 -9.32
C ASN A 93 13.77 -3.17 -9.80
N LEU A 94 13.74 -2.17 -8.92
CA LEU A 94 13.10 -0.89 -9.16
C LEU A 94 14.15 0.22 -9.27
N VAL A 95 13.98 1.09 -10.25
CA VAL A 95 14.71 2.37 -10.33
C VAL A 95 13.72 3.50 -10.04
N LEU A 96 13.94 4.19 -8.92
CA LEU A 96 13.13 5.31 -8.48
C LEU A 96 13.86 6.64 -8.70
N HIS A 97 13.14 7.64 -9.18
CA HIS A 97 13.62 9.01 -9.37
C HIS A 97 12.88 9.97 -8.42
N GLN A 98 13.56 11.05 -8.00
CA GLN A 98 13.02 12.00 -7.01
C GLN A 98 12.48 11.30 -5.76
N THR A 99 13.23 10.30 -5.31
CA THR A 99 12.86 9.46 -4.19
C THR A 99 13.01 10.25 -2.90
N VAL A 100 11.99 10.19 -2.06
CA VAL A 100 12.00 10.61 -0.67
C VAL A 100 11.74 9.39 0.20
N GLU A 101 12.47 9.29 1.30
CA GLU A 101 12.22 8.30 2.33
C GLU A 101 11.31 8.91 3.39
N ARG A 102 10.12 8.34 3.57
CA ARG A 102 9.12 8.84 4.52
C ARG A 102 9.14 8.02 5.79
N ILE A 103 9.51 8.65 6.91
CA ILE A 103 9.46 8.04 8.24
C ILE A 103 8.13 8.40 8.89
N HIS A 104 7.44 7.42 9.45
CA HIS A 104 6.17 7.62 10.15
C HIS A 104 6.35 7.26 11.63
N VAL A 105 5.99 8.18 12.52
CA VAL A 105 6.00 7.97 13.97
C VAL A 105 4.66 8.45 14.53
N GLY A 106 3.82 7.51 14.98
CA GLY A 106 2.49 7.81 15.48
C GLY A 106 1.61 8.55 14.45
N LYS A 107 1.36 9.84 14.68
CA LYS A 107 0.56 10.73 13.81
C LYS A 107 1.41 11.71 13.00
N LYS A 108 2.74 11.62 13.10
CA LYS A 108 3.70 12.50 12.44
C LYS A 108 4.43 11.77 11.32
N TYR A 109 4.88 12.52 10.33
CA TYR A 109 5.75 12.01 9.28
C TYR A 109 6.85 13.01 8.92
N GLY A 110 7.98 12.52 8.44
CA GLY A 110 9.06 13.33 7.91
C GLY A 110 9.66 12.72 6.65
N ASP A 111 10.05 13.57 5.70
CA ASP A 111 10.55 13.17 4.38
C ASP A 111 12.03 13.50 4.24
N ILE A 112 12.83 12.48 3.91
CA ILE A 112 14.28 12.60 3.68
C ILE A 112 14.55 12.47 2.17
N PRO A 113 15.08 13.50 1.49
CA PRO A 113 15.38 13.41 0.07
C PRO A 113 16.54 12.44 -0.19
N ARG A 114 16.33 11.47 -1.09
CA ARG A 114 17.33 10.48 -1.53
C ARG A 114 17.74 10.67 -3.00
N GLY A 115 16.87 11.23 -3.84
CA GLY A 115 17.16 11.45 -5.25
C GLY A 115 16.93 10.20 -6.10
N ILE A 116 17.97 9.68 -6.75
CA ILE A 116 17.87 8.42 -7.52
C ILE A 116 18.16 7.26 -6.58
N PHE A 117 17.27 6.27 -6.56
CA PHE A 117 17.39 5.12 -5.68
C PHE A 117 17.14 3.83 -6.46
N VAL A 118 18.03 2.85 -6.31
CA VAL A 118 17.88 1.52 -6.93
C VAL A 118 17.56 0.53 -5.83
N VAL A 119 16.42 -0.14 -5.98
CA VAL A 119 15.93 -1.15 -5.02
C VAL A 119 16.05 -2.52 -5.65
N ARG A 120 16.64 -3.46 -4.91
CA ARG A 120 16.65 -4.87 -5.30
C ARG A 120 15.27 -5.48 -5.06
N GLY A 121 14.75 -6.23 -6.03
CA GLY A 121 13.37 -6.73 -6.02
C GLY A 121 13.08 -7.69 -4.88
N GLU A 122 14.06 -8.50 -4.50
CA GLU A 122 14.06 -9.17 -3.21
C GLU A 122 14.38 -8.16 -2.11
N ASN A 123 13.64 -7.10 -1.91
CA ASN A 123 13.67 -6.25 -0.70
C ASN A 123 12.37 -5.45 -0.65
N VAL A 124 11.72 -5.32 -1.81
CA VAL A 124 10.34 -4.88 -1.96
C VAL A 124 9.39 -5.85 -1.25
N VAL A 125 8.60 -5.32 -0.32
CA VAL A 125 7.50 -6.02 0.35
C VAL A 125 6.19 -5.71 -0.37
N LEU A 126 5.94 -4.43 -0.61
CA LEU A 126 4.77 -3.97 -1.34
C LEU A 126 5.10 -2.72 -2.15
N LEU A 127 4.37 -2.55 -3.25
CA LEU A 127 4.39 -1.37 -4.10
C LEU A 127 2.95 -0.92 -4.32
N GLY A 128 2.70 0.38 -4.22
CA GLY A 128 1.38 0.97 -4.46
C GLY A 128 1.47 2.33 -5.14
N GLU A 129 0.67 2.53 -6.18
CA GLU A 129 0.52 3.82 -6.86
C GLU A 129 -0.06 4.86 -5.89
N ILE A 130 0.53 6.06 -5.85
CA ILE A 130 0.07 7.18 -5.06
C ILE A 130 -0.80 8.08 -5.93
N ASP A 131 -2.04 8.28 -5.51
CA ASP A 131 -2.94 9.28 -6.08
C ASP A 131 -2.60 10.67 -5.53
N LEU A 132 -2.08 11.54 -6.42
CA LEU A 132 -1.63 12.89 -6.07
C LEU A 132 -2.76 13.78 -5.51
N GLU A 133 -4.01 13.56 -5.94
CA GLU A 133 -5.14 14.36 -5.47
C GLU A 133 -5.53 14.04 -4.02
N LYS A 134 -5.26 12.80 -3.58
CA LYS A 134 -5.63 12.33 -2.24
C LYS A 134 -4.51 12.46 -1.21
N GLU A 135 -3.28 12.70 -1.64
CA GLU A 135 -2.13 12.83 -0.75
C GLU A 135 -2.27 14.06 0.19
N SER A 136 -2.85 15.16 -0.30
CA SER A 136 -3.07 16.39 0.47
C SER A 136 -4.10 16.25 1.60
N ASP A 137 -4.97 15.26 1.53
CA ASP A 137 -6.06 15.04 2.50
C ASP A 137 -5.64 14.15 3.69
N THR A 138 -4.35 13.88 3.84
CA THR A 138 -3.87 13.02 4.92
C THR A 138 -3.88 13.74 6.27
N PRO A 139 -4.42 13.13 7.34
CA PRO A 139 -4.48 13.73 8.67
C PRO A 139 -3.12 13.71 9.42
N LEU A 140 -2.04 13.40 8.72
CA LEU A 140 -0.70 13.23 9.31
C LEU A 140 0.00 14.59 9.36
N GLN A 141 0.72 14.85 10.46
CA GLN A 141 1.46 16.08 10.63
C GLN A 141 2.88 15.95 10.05
N GLN A 142 3.24 16.82 9.13
CA GLN A 142 4.63 16.90 8.64
C GLN A 142 5.51 17.57 9.70
N VAL A 143 6.64 16.95 10.01
CA VAL A 143 7.65 17.48 10.93
C VAL A 143 9.02 17.54 10.28
N SER A 144 9.97 18.21 10.94
CA SER A 144 11.35 18.31 10.45
C SER A 144 12.08 16.95 10.49
N ILE A 145 13.12 16.81 9.67
CA ILE A 145 13.95 15.60 9.61
C ILE A 145 14.58 15.31 10.98
N GLU A 146 15.04 16.33 11.69
CA GLU A 146 15.67 16.18 13.01
C GLU A 146 14.66 15.68 14.05
N GLU A 147 13.46 16.24 14.07
CA GLU A 147 12.40 15.85 14.99
C GLU A 147 11.93 14.42 14.76
N ILE A 148 11.67 14.02 13.49
CA ILE A 148 11.18 12.66 13.21
C ILE A 148 12.22 11.59 13.53
N LEU A 149 13.51 11.88 13.33
CA LEU A 149 14.60 10.94 13.62
C LEU A 149 14.75 10.72 15.12
N GLU A 150 14.63 11.78 15.92
CA GLU A 150 14.68 11.64 17.38
C GLU A 150 13.46 10.89 17.92
N GLU A 151 12.25 11.22 17.42
CA GLU A 151 11.04 10.47 17.79
C GLU A 151 11.12 9.00 17.41
N GLN A 152 11.63 8.68 16.22
CA GLN A 152 11.85 7.31 15.77
C GLN A 152 12.84 6.57 16.69
N ARG A 153 13.92 7.24 17.10
CA ARG A 153 14.93 6.68 18.00
C ARG A 153 14.32 6.33 19.37
N VAL A 154 13.53 7.23 19.94
CA VAL A 154 12.82 7.00 21.21
C VAL A 154 11.81 5.86 21.08
N GLU A 155 11.03 5.81 19.99
CA GLU A 155 10.07 4.73 19.75
C GLU A 155 10.75 3.37 19.59
N GLN A 156 11.87 3.30 18.86
CA GLN A 156 12.64 2.07 18.72
C GLN A 156 13.24 1.61 20.05
N GLN A 157 13.81 2.52 20.83
CA GLN A 157 14.38 2.20 22.14
C GLN A 157 13.32 1.65 23.09
N THR A 158 12.16 2.29 23.17
CA THR A 158 11.04 1.85 24.02
C THR A 158 10.46 0.51 23.55
N LYS A 159 10.35 0.27 22.24
CA LYS A 159 9.95 -1.04 21.68
C LYS A 159 10.94 -2.13 22.06
N LEU A 160 12.24 -1.88 21.92
CA LEU A 160 13.30 -2.84 22.26
C LEU A 160 13.29 -3.18 23.75
N GLU A 161 13.11 -2.20 24.62
CA GLU A 161 12.99 -2.41 26.06
C GLU A 161 11.75 -3.22 26.43
N ALA A 162 10.59 -2.88 25.84
CA ALA A 162 9.36 -3.62 26.03
C ALA A 162 9.46 -5.06 25.49
N GLU A 163 10.14 -5.26 24.37
CA GLU A 163 10.37 -6.59 23.80
C GLU A 163 11.27 -7.44 24.70
N LYS A 164 12.35 -6.86 25.25
CA LYS A 164 13.22 -7.56 26.23
C LYS A 164 12.43 -8.03 27.44
N LEU A 165 11.57 -7.19 27.99
CA LEU A 165 10.71 -7.54 29.13
C LEU A 165 9.70 -8.65 28.77
N LYS A 166 9.08 -8.57 27.58
CA LYS A 166 8.15 -9.61 27.08
C LYS A 166 8.86 -10.94 26.88
N VAL A 167 10.03 -10.92 26.24
CA VAL A 167 10.83 -12.12 25.99
C VAL A 167 11.27 -12.75 27.32
N GLN A 168 11.69 -11.95 28.30
CA GLN A 168 12.03 -12.46 29.63
C GLN A 168 10.82 -13.11 30.30
N ALA A 169 9.67 -12.44 30.33
CA ALA A 169 8.45 -12.97 30.93
C ALA A 169 7.93 -14.26 30.26
N LEU A 170 8.17 -14.41 28.95
CA LEU A 170 7.82 -15.63 28.21
C LEU A 170 8.81 -16.77 28.46
N LYS A 171 10.11 -16.46 28.54
CA LYS A 171 11.14 -17.44 28.93
C LYS A 171 10.89 -18.01 30.31
N ASP A 172 10.52 -17.16 31.28
CA ASP A 172 10.17 -17.58 32.64
C ASP A 172 8.94 -18.52 32.66
N ARG A 173 8.11 -18.48 31.60
CA ARG A 173 6.96 -19.37 31.39
C ARG A 173 7.26 -20.57 30.49
N GLY A 174 8.51 -20.80 30.11
CA GLY A 174 8.94 -21.91 29.26
C GLY A 174 8.60 -21.75 27.78
N LEU A 175 8.19 -20.56 27.34
CA LEU A 175 7.91 -20.25 25.93
C LEU A 175 9.13 -19.57 25.30
N SER A 176 9.61 -20.10 24.17
CA SER A 176 10.60 -19.44 23.33
C SER A 176 9.93 -18.85 22.10
N ILE A 177 10.11 -17.56 21.87
CA ILE A 177 9.78 -16.95 20.58
C ILE A 177 11.01 -17.09 19.69
N PRO A 178 10.95 -17.82 18.56
CA PRO A 178 12.02 -17.78 17.58
C PRO A 178 12.12 -16.34 17.06
N ARG A 179 13.30 -15.72 17.19
CA ARG A 179 13.55 -14.42 16.57
C ARG A 179 13.38 -14.58 15.06
N ALA A 180 12.64 -13.66 14.44
CA ALA A 180 12.50 -13.63 12.98
C ALA A 180 13.83 -13.31 12.26
N ASP A 181 14.85 -12.84 13.00
CA ASP A 181 16.11 -12.34 12.46
C ASP A 181 17.19 -13.41 12.22
N THR A 182 16.95 -14.69 12.54
CA THR A 182 17.95 -15.77 12.32
C THR A 182 17.97 -16.32 10.87
N LEU A 183 17.62 -15.51 9.87
CA LEU A 183 17.67 -15.92 8.45
C LEU A 183 18.99 -15.58 7.73
N ASP A 184 19.95 -14.94 8.41
CA ASP A 184 21.22 -14.49 7.80
C ASP A 184 22.44 -15.38 8.12
N GLU A 185 22.24 -16.59 8.66
CA GLU A 185 23.31 -17.61 8.76
C GLU A 185 22.93 -18.85 7.95
N TYR A 186 23.16 -18.82 6.64
CA TYR A 186 23.48 -19.99 5.80
C TYR A 186 24.26 -19.60 4.56
#